data_AF-A0A401TWK8-F1
#
_entry.id   AF-A0A401TWK8-F1
#
_cell.length_a   1.000
_cell.length_b   1.000
_cell.length_c   1.000
_cell.angle_alpha   90.00
_cell.angle_beta   90.00
_cell.angle_gamma   90.00
#
_symmetry.space_group_name_H-M   'P 1'
#
loop_
_entity.id
_entity.type
_entity.pdbx_description
1 polymer ?
#
loop_
_entity_poly.entity_id
_entity_poly.type
_entity_poly.pdbx_seq_one_letter_code
_entity_poly.pdbx_strand_id
1 'polypeptide(L)'
;MAERLGLRGEVERLPDDASEADLLARIVALNGRDDIDGILIQLPLPAHIDALRVMAAVDPAKDVDGLHALNAGRLFHGDDALVPCTPLGCLRLIKSIRPDLTGAHAVVIGSSNIVGKPMAALLLQEQATVTQTHVHTRGISSICRQADILVSAVGKAGLVRGDWIKPQAIVIDVGTTRVEKPDGGYAVCGDVSFDEALQVAGAITPVPRGVGPMT
;
A
#
# COMPACT_ATOMS: atom_id res chain seq x y z
N MET A 1 15.38 -2.06 12.16
CA MET A 1 14.20 -1.80 13.02
C MET A 1 13.91 -3.01 13.90
N ALA A 2 13.74 -4.20 13.32
CA ALA A 2 13.52 -5.46 14.04
C ALA A 2 14.47 -5.66 15.25
N GLU A 3 15.79 -5.62 15.04
CA GLU A 3 16.77 -5.77 16.13
C GLU A 3 16.61 -4.73 17.25
N ARG A 4 16.28 -3.48 16.91
CA ARG A 4 16.03 -2.40 17.89
C ARG A 4 14.79 -2.66 18.75
N LEU A 5 13.83 -3.43 18.22
CA LEU A 5 12.62 -3.86 18.92
C LEU A 5 12.81 -5.21 19.62
N GLY A 6 14.02 -5.79 19.60
CA GLY A 6 14.31 -7.11 20.16
C GLY A 6 13.78 -8.27 19.31
N LEU A 7 13.36 -8.01 18.07
CA LEU A 7 12.92 -9.04 17.14
C LEU A 7 14.13 -9.68 16.45
N ARG A 8 14.11 -11.02 16.41
CA ARG A 8 15.06 -11.81 15.62
C ARG A 8 14.66 -11.76 14.15
N GLY A 9 15.61 -11.50 13.26
CA GLY A 9 15.39 -11.52 11.82
C GLY A 9 16.39 -12.44 11.13
N GLU A 10 15.91 -13.20 10.15
CA GLU A 10 16.74 -13.99 9.24
C GLU A 10 16.56 -13.45 7.82
N VAL A 11 17.66 -13.34 7.07
CA VAL A 11 17.63 -12.90 5.67
C VAL A 11 18.23 -13.99 4.80
N GLU A 12 17.39 -14.62 3.98
CA GLU A 12 17.84 -15.54 2.94
C GLU A 12 17.94 -14.81 1.61
N ARG A 13 19.13 -14.85 0.99
CA ARG A 13 19.38 -14.28 -0.34
C ARG A 13 19.61 -15.41 -1.31
N LEU A 14 18.69 -15.58 -2.25
CA LEU A 14 18.85 -16.48 -3.38
C LEU A 14 19.47 -15.70 -4.55
N PRO A 15 20.27 -16.36 -5.41
CA PRO A 15 20.79 -15.74 -6.60
C PRO A 15 19.67 -15.43 -7.61
N ASP A 16 19.89 -14.46 -8.49
CA ASP A 16 18.88 -14.02 -9.47
C ASP A 16 18.47 -15.11 -10.47
N ASP A 17 19.29 -16.14 -10.64
CA ASP A 17 19.03 -17.30 -11.49
C ASP A 17 18.42 -18.50 -10.74
N ALA A 18 18.13 -18.35 -9.44
CA ALA A 18 17.45 -19.37 -8.66
C ALA A 18 16.12 -19.78 -9.31
N SER A 19 15.82 -21.08 -9.29
CA SER A 19 14.57 -21.55 -9.85
C SER A 19 13.39 -21.22 -8.91
N GLU A 20 12.19 -21.13 -9.48
CA GLU A 20 10.97 -21.01 -8.67
C GLU A 20 10.83 -22.17 -7.68
N ALA A 21 11.24 -23.39 -8.08
CA ALA A 21 11.20 -24.57 -7.24
C ALA A 21 12.12 -24.42 -6.00
N ASP A 22 13.31 -23.84 -6.16
CA ASP A 22 14.23 -23.59 -5.06
C ASP A 22 13.61 -22.61 -4.05
N LEU A 23 13.04 -21.50 -4.54
CA LEU A 23 12.36 -20.51 -3.69
C LEU A 23 11.17 -21.12 -2.95
N LEU A 24 10.33 -21.89 -3.64
CA LEU A 24 9.19 -22.57 -3.02
C LEU A 24 9.64 -23.58 -1.95
N ALA A 25 10.73 -24.30 -2.18
CA ALA A 25 11.28 -25.22 -1.19
C ALA A 25 11.77 -24.49 0.07
N ARG A 26 12.37 -23.30 -0.06
CA ARG A 26 12.73 -22.46 1.09
C ARG A 26 11.51 -22.02 1.88
N ILE A 27 10.46 -21.56 1.20
CA ILE A 27 9.21 -21.13 1.85
C ILE A 27 8.57 -22.29 2.62
N VAL A 28 8.50 -23.49 2.04
CA VAL A 28 7.99 -24.68 2.72
C VAL A 28 8.80 -25.00 3.97
N ALA A 29 10.13 -24.91 3.89
CA ALA A 29 10.99 -25.12 5.05
C ALA A 29 10.75 -24.09 6.16
N LEU A 30 10.57 -22.81 5.81
CA LEU A 30 10.29 -21.72 6.76
C LEU A 30 8.88 -21.84 7.37
N ASN A 31 7.88 -22.26 6.59
CA ASN A 31 6.53 -22.51 7.10
C ASN A 31 6.54 -23.57 8.21
N GLY A 32 7.34 -24.64 8.06
CA GLY A 32 7.43 -25.75 9.03
C GLY A 32 8.22 -25.43 10.31
N ARG A 33 8.77 -24.22 10.45
CA ARG A 33 9.59 -23.81 11.60
C ARG A 33 8.76 -23.08 12.66
N ASP A 34 8.63 -23.67 13.84
CA ASP A 34 7.90 -23.06 14.97
C ASP A 34 8.59 -21.83 15.56
N ASP A 35 9.89 -21.64 15.28
CA ASP A 35 10.66 -20.47 15.71
C ASP A 35 10.50 -19.24 14.79
N ILE A 36 9.70 -19.37 13.72
CA ILE A 36 9.45 -18.33 12.71
C ILE A 36 7.97 -17.93 12.78
N ASP A 37 7.70 -16.72 13.25
CA ASP A 37 6.35 -16.14 13.35
C ASP A 37 5.91 -15.43 12.05
N GLY A 38 6.86 -15.04 11.19
CA GLY A 38 6.57 -14.22 10.03
C GLY A 38 7.56 -14.44 8.88
N ILE A 39 7.03 -14.44 7.65
CA ILE A 39 7.76 -14.62 6.40
C ILE A 39 7.39 -13.44 5.49
N LEU A 40 8.41 -12.80 4.94
CA LEU A 40 8.30 -11.66 4.04
C LEU A 40 9.04 -11.98 2.75
N ILE A 41 8.37 -11.81 1.60
CA ILE A 41 8.96 -12.02 0.28
C ILE A 41 9.27 -10.66 -0.35
N GLN A 42 10.55 -10.34 -0.52
CA GLN A 42 10.95 -9.09 -1.15
C GLN A 42 10.53 -9.07 -2.63
N LEU A 43 9.71 -8.08 -3.00
CA LEU A 43 9.30 -7.81 -4.38
C LEU A 43 10.11 -6.64 -4.98
N PRO A 44 10.24 -6.55 -6.33
CA PRO A 44 9.78 -7.53 -7.32
C PRO A 44 10.68 -8.78 -7.36
N LEU A 45 10.09 -9.92 -7.76
CA LEU A 45 10.84 -11.15 -8.06
C LEU A 45 11.38 -11.11 -9.50
N PRO A 46 12.42 -11.92 -9.82
CA PRO A 46 12.84 -12.17 -11.19
C PRO A 46 11.69 -12.58 -12.11
N ALA A 47 11.75 -12.16 -13.38
CA ALA A 47 10.65 -12.30 -14.33
C ALA A 47 10.23 -13.76 -14.63
N HIS A 48 11.11 -14.73 -14.37
CA HIS A 48 10.83 -16.15 -14.56
C HIS A 48 10.13 -16.81 -13.37
N ILE A 49 9.87 -16.08 -12.28
CA ILE A 49 9.20 -16.58 -11.08
C ILE A 49 7.78 -16.03 -11.01
N ASP A 50 6.80 -16.92 -10.82
CA ASP A 50 5.42 -16.53 -10.58
C ASP A 50 5.23 -16.03 -9.15
N ALA A 51 5.17 -14.70 -9.00
CA ALA A 51 4.96 -14.05 -7.71
C ALA A 51 3.66 -14.45 -7.01
N LEU A 52 2.58 -14.73 -7.75
CA LEU A 52 1.32 -15.16 -7.13
C LEU A 52 1.47 -16.55 -6.52
N ARG A 53 2.17 -17.46 -7.22
CA ARG A 53 2.45 -18.80 -6.71
C ARG A 53 3.35 -18.77 -5.48
N VAL A 54 4.37 -17.90 -5.49
CA VAL A 54 5.26 -17.69 -4.35
C VAL A 54 4.49 -17.14 -3.14
N MET A 55 3.66 -16.12 -3.34
CA MET A 55 2.83 -15.55 -2.28
C MET A 55 1.84 -16.57 -1.71
N ALA A 56 1.23 -17.41 -2.56
CA ALA A 56 0.30 -18.46 -2.14
C ALA A 56 0.98 -19.63 -1.39
N ALA A 57 2.31 -19.73 -1.45
CA ALA A 57 3.05 -20.77 -0.74
C ALA A 57 3.36 -20.40 0.71
N VAL A 58 3.30 -19.13 1.09
CA VAL A 58 3.51 -18.67 2.47
C VAL A 58 2.32 -19.06 3.32
N ASP A 59 2.55 -19.63 4.52
CA ASP A 59 1.46 -19.90 5.46
C ASP A 59 0.70 -18.59 5.76
N PRO A 60 -0.63 -18.53 5.59
CA PRO A 60 -1.42 -17.34 5.88
C PRO A 60 -1.22 -16.78 7.29
N ALA A 61 -0.92 -17.62 8.28
CA ALA A 61 -0.66 -17.18 9.65
C ALA A 61 0.73 -16.54 9.82
N LYS A 62 1.66 -16.77 8.88
CA LYS A 62 3.01 -16.21 8.85
C LYS A 62 3.20 -15.14 7.77
N ASP A 63 2.18 -14.86 6.97
CA ASP A 63 2.20 -13.83 5.91
C ASP A 63 2.09 -12.41 6.50
N VAL A 64 3.17 -11.93 7.09
CA VAL A 64 3.22 -10.61 7.76
C VAL A 64 3.09 -9.43 6.79
N ASP A 65 3.24 -9.68 5.50
CA ASP A 65 2.97 -8.72 4.43
C ASP A 65 1.49 -8.66 4.02
N GLY A 66 0.65 -9.60 4.47
CA GLY A 66 -0.78 -9.65 4.19
C GLY A 66 -1.11 -9.84 2.70
N LEU A 67 -0.21 -10.44 1.94
CA LEU A 67 -0.31 -10.59 0.49
C LEU A 67 -0.90 -11.95 0.07
N HIS A 68 -1.01 -12.90 0.99
CA HIS A 68 -1.64 -14.19 0.74
C HIS A 68 -3.14 -14.02 0.43
N ALA A 69 -3.64 -14.73 -0.58
CA ALA A 69 -5.02 -14.59 -1.05
C ALA A 69 -6.08 -14.85 0.06
N LEU A 70 -5.81 -15.80 0.96
CA LEU A 70 -6.66 -16.04 2.14
C LEU A 70 -6.75 -14.82 3.07
N ASN A 71 -5.63 -14.14 3.33
CA ASN A 71 -5.62 -12.94 4.16
C ASN A 71 -6.33 -11.78 3.46
N ALA A 72 -6.13 -11.62 2.15
CA ALA A 72 -6.90 -10.66 1.36
C ALA A 72 -8.42 -10.96 1.39
N GLY A 73 -8.81 -12.23 1.33
CA GLY A 73 -10.21 -12.66 1.46
C GLY A 73 -10.78 -12.36 2.85
N ARG A 74 -10.07 -12.71 3.92
CA ARG A 74 -10.44 -12.40 5.31
C ARG A 74 -10.62 -10.90 5.54
N LEU A 75 -9.66 -10.10 5.07
CA LEU A 75 -9.74 -8.63 5.10
C LEU A 75 -11.02 -8.14 4.42
N PHE A 76 -11.34 -8.67 3.23
CA PHE A 76 -12.55 -8.28 2.52
C PHE A 76 -13.84 -8.69 3.25
N HIS A 77 -13.83 -9.83 3.96
CA HIS A 77 -14.96 -10.30 4.75
C HIS A 77 -15.18 -9.54 6.06
N GLY A 78 -14.20 -8.76 6.53
CA GLY A 78 -14.27 -8.15 7.86
C GLY A 78 -13.63 -8.99 8.97
N ASP A 79 -12.96 -10.08 8.62
CA ASP A 79 -12.37 -11.02 9.58
C ASP A 79 -10.94 -10.58 9.98
N ASP A 80 -10.46 -11.15 11.09
CA ASP A 80 -9.07 -11.01 11.52
C ASP A 80 -8.10 -11.55 10.46
N ALA A 81 -7.19 -10.69 9.99
CA ALA A 81 -6.21 -11.00 8.96
C ALA A 81 -4.91 -10.22 9.19
N LEU A 82 -3.80 -10.75 8.68
CA LEU A 82 -2.62 -9.94 8.44
C LEU A 82 -2.89 -9.06 7.21
N VAL A 83 -2.64 -7.76 7.36
CA VAL A 83 -3.01 -6.73 6.37
C VAL A 83 -1.74 -6.05 5.87
N PRO A 84 -1.65 -5.72 4.57
CA PRO A 84 -0.49 -5.01 4.05
C PRO A 84 -0.17 -3.73 4.82
N CYS A 85 1.11 -3.52 5.12
CA CYS A 85 1.56 -2.46 6.03
C CYS A 85 1.23 -1.05 5.50
N THR A 86 1.37 -0.82 4.19
CA THR A 86 1.09 0.48 3.56
C THR A 86 -0.36 0.95 3.72
N PRO A 87 -1.39 0.19 3.30
CA PRO A 87 -2.77 0.61 3.49
C PRO A 87 -3.15 0.70 4.98
N LEU A 88 -2.60 -0.15 5.85
CA LEU A 88 -2.80 -0.02 7.30
C LEU A 88 -2.19 1.27 7.86
N GLY A 89 -0.98 1.64 7.43
CA GLY A 89 -0.33 2.90 7.76
C GLY A 89 -1.13 4.11 7.27
N CYS A 90 -1.65 4.04 6.04
CA CYS A 90 -2.55 5.05 5.48
C CYS A 90 -3.83 5.20 6.34
N LEU A 91 -4.47 4.10 6.71
CA LEU A 91 -5.65 4.13 7.58
C LEU A 91 -5.34 4.80 8.93
N ARG A 92 -4.20 4.48 9.55
CA ARG A 92 -3.77 5.11 10.82
C ARG A 92 -3.57 6.62 10.67
N LEU A 93 -2.98 7.08 9.57
CA LEU A 93 -2.83 8.51 9.27
C LEU A 93 -4.18 9.20 9.03
N ILE A 94 -5.13 8.53 8.35
CA ILE A 94 -6.48 9.07 8.18
C ILE A 94 -7.17 9.18 9.53
N LYS A 95 -7.13 8.12 10.36
CA LYS A 95 -7.81 8.07 11.66
C LYS A 95 -7.20 9.00 12.71
N SER A 96 -5.94 9.41 12.57
CA SER A 96 -5.35 10.43 13.46
C SER A 96 -5.92 11.83 13.21
N ILE A 97 -6.45 12.09 12.02
CA ILE A 97 -7.12 13.35 11.66
C ILE A 97 -8.63 13.23 11.85
N ARG A 98 -9.22 12.11 11.42
CA ARG A 98 -10.65 11.83 11.51
C ARG A 98 -10.90 10.46 12.12
N PRO A 99 -11.17 10.36 13.44
CA PRO A 99 -11.34 9.08 14.12
C PRO A 99 -12.54 8.25 13.63
N ASP A 100 -13.62 8.90 13.19
CA ASP A 100 -14.84 8.28 12.68
C ASP A 100 -15.02 8.53 11.17
N LEU A 101 -14.95 7.45 10.39
CA LEU A 101 -15.06 7.47 8.93
C LEU A 101 -16.48 7.10 8.44
N THR A 102 -17.42 6.85 9.35
CA THR A 102 -18.79 6.44 9.02
C THR A 102 -19.43 7.42 8.06
N GLY A 103 -19.86 6.92 6.89
CA GLY A 103 -20.53 7.70 5.86
C GLY A 103 -19.62 8.66 5.07
N ALA A 104 -18.33 8.77 5.39
CA ALA A 104 -17.40 9.57 4.59
C ALA A 104 -17.24 8.95 3.19
N HIS A 105 -17.15 9.79 2.15
CA HIS A 105 -16.87 9.30 0.81
C HIS A 105 -15.35 9.24 0.60
N ALA A 106 -14.80 8.03 0.49
CA ALA A 106 -13.40 7.79 0.20
C ALA A 106 -13.19 7.38 -1.26
N VAL A 107 -12.21 7.99 -1.93
CA VAL A 107 -11.79 7.62 -3.27
C VAL A 107 -10.37 7.05 -3.20
N VAL A 108 -10.19 5.85 -3.73
CA VAL A 108 -8.88 5.21 -3.86
C VAL A 108 -8.47 5.19 -5.33
N ILE A 109 -7.36 5.84 -5.65
CA ILE A 109 -6.75 5.84 -6.99
C ILE A 109 -5.68 4.77 -7.03
N GLY A 110 -5.98 3.67 -7.71
CA GLY A 110 -5.13 2.49 -7.80
C GLY A 110 -5.87 1.21 -7.38
N SER A 111 -5.53 0.11 -8.05
CA SER A 111 -6.14 -1.21 -7.83
C SER A 111 -5.10 -2.33 -7.71
N SER A 112 -3.89 -2.00 -7.27
CA SER A 112 -2.86 -2.99 -6.96
C SER A 112 -3.27 -3.87 -5.78
N ASN A 113 -2.74 -5.10 -5.74
CA ASN A 113 -2.96 -6.02 -4.62
C ASN A 113 -2.20 -5.59 -3.36
N ILE A 114 -1.17 -4.73 -3.49
CA ILE A 114 -0.31 -4.31 -2.38
C ILE A 114 -0.90 -3.12 -1.63
N VAL A 115 -1.58 -2.20 -2.33
CA VAL A 115 -2.11 -0.96 -1.73
C VAL A 115 -3.57 -0.72 -2.08
N GLY A 116 -3.91 -0.60 -3.37
CA GLY A 116 -5.21 -0.07 -3.78
C GLY A 116 -6.41 -0.88 -3.30
N LYS A 117 -6.43 -2.18 -3.56
CA LYS A 117 -7.50 -3.09 -3.11
C LYS A 117 -7.57 -3.23 -1.59
N PRO A 118 -6.48 -3.51 -0.85
CA PRO A 118 -6.55 -3.61 0.60
C PRO A 118 -6.93 -2.27 1.27
N MET A 119 -6.50 -1.12 0.72
CA MET A 119 -6.94 0.19 1.22
C MET A 119 -8.45 0.37 1.09
N ALA A 120 -9.02 0.00 -0.06
CA ALA A 120 -10.47 0.08 -0.27
C ALA A 120 -11.25 -0.82 0.71
N ALA A 121 -10.77 -2.04 0.96
CA ALA A 121 -11.37 -2.95 1.93
C ALA A 121 -11.32 -2.39 3.36
N LEU A 122 -10.17 -1.86 3.79
CA LEU A 122 -10.03 -1.22 5.11
C LEU A 122 -10.98 -0.02 5.30
N LEU A 123 -11.14 0.83 4.28
CA LEU A 123 -12.06 1.95 4.34
C LEU A 123 -13.52 1.50 4.43
N LEU A 124 -13.88 0.42 3.73
CA LEU A 124 -15.22 -0.18 3.83
C LEU A 124 -15.48 -0.75 5.23
N GLN A 125 -14.50 -1.41 5.85
CA GLN A 125 -14.62 -1.90 7.24
C GLN A 125 -14.87 -0.76 8.24
N GLU A 126 -14.31 0.42 7.97
CA GLU A 126 -14.51 1.65 8.75
C GLU A 126 -15.79 2.41 8.36
N GLN A 127 -16.72 1.74 7.66
CA GLN A 127 -18.05 2.25 7.30
C GLN A 127 -18.02 3.48 6.38
N ALA A 128 -16.93 3.70 5.66
CA ALA A 128 -16.87 4.70 4.60
C ALA A 128 -17.61 4.21 3.34
N THR A 129 -18.16 5.15 2.55
CA THR A 129 -18.55 4.86 1.16
C THR A 129 -17.30 4.91 0.30
N VAL A 130 -16.97 3.84 -0.42
CA VAL A 130 -15.71 3.76 -1.16
C VAL A 130 -15.92 3.69 -2.67
N THR A 131 -15.23 4.57 -3.41
CA THR A 131 -15.10 4.50 -4.87
C THR A 131 -13.67 4.11 -5.23
N GLN A 132 -13.48 2.93 -5.81
CA GLN A 132 -12.18 2.50 -6.32
C GLN A 132 -12.02 2.90 -7.80
N THR A 133 -10.92 3.58 -8.11
CA THR A 133 -10.57 4.04 -9.46
C THR A 133 -9.26 3.41 -9.95
N HIS A 134 -9.06 3.40 -11.26
CA HIS A 134 -7.92 2.77 -11.92
C HIS A 134 -7.66 3.42 -13.28
N VAL A 135 -6.67 2.92 -14.01
CA VAL A 135 -6.22 3.48 -15.30
C VAL A 135 -7.30 3.57 -16.38
N HIS A 136 -8.41 2.83 -16.26
CA HIS A 136 -9.52 2.86 -17.22
C HIS A 136 -10.72 3.72 -16.74
N THR A 137 -10.63 4.32 -15.55
CA THR A 137 -11.69 5.18 -15.02
C THR A 137 -11.84 6.44 -15.87
N ARG A 138 -13.05 6.69 -16.37
CA ARG A 138 -13.39 7.90 -17.13
C ARG A 138 -13.80 9.02 -16.18
N GLY A 139 -13.38 10.25 -16.48
CA GLY A 139 -13.78 11.42 -15.68
C GLY A 139 -13.25 11.41 -14.24
N ILE A 140 -12.09 10.79 -14.01
CA ILE A 140 -11.52 10.57 -12.66
C ILE A 140 -11.45 11.83 -11.80
N SER A 141 -11.12 12.99 -12.38
CA SER A 141 -11.07 14.27 -11.65
C SER A 141 -12.41 14.64 -11.01
N SER A 142 -13.53 14.38 -11.71
CA SER A 142 -14.88 14.65 -11.19
C SER A 142 -15.27 13.70 -10.05
N ILE A 143 -14.75 12.47 -10.05
CA ILE A 143 -14.93 11.49 -8.98
C ILE A 143 -14.13 11.93 -7.75
N CYS A 144 -12.86 12.29 -7.93
CA CYS A 144 -11.99 12.74 -6.85
C CYS A 144 -12.52 14.00 -6.14
N ARG A 145 -13.15 14.93 -6.88
CA ARG A 145 -13.76 16.16 -6.30
C ARG A 145 -14.89 15.89 -5.31
N GLN A 146 -15.41 14.67 -5.26
CA GLN A 146 -16.47 14.28 -4.33
C GLN A 146 -15.91 13.65 -3.05
N ALA A 147 -14.61 13.37 -2.99
CA ALA A 147 -13.99 12.59 -1.93
C ALA A 147 -13.73 13.44 -0.68
N ASP A 148 -14.22 13.00 0.48
CA ASP A 148 -13.76 13.49 1.78
C ASP A 148 -12.35 12.97 2.10
N ILE A 149 -12.03 11.77 1.59
CA ILE A 149 -10.74 11.11 1.75
C ILE A 149 -10.25 10.67 0.37
N LEU A 150 -9.08 11.13 -0.05
CA LEU A 150 -8.47 10.77 -1.32
C LEU A 150 -7.15 10.05 -1.08
N VAL A 151 -7.06 8.79 -1.48
CA VAL A 151 -5.82 8.00 -1.40
C VAL A 151 -5.29 7.75 -2.82
N SER A 152 -4.07 8.18 -3.12
CA SER A 152 -3.41 7.90 -4.41
C SER A 152 -2.25 6.93 -4.25
N ALA A 153 -2.27 5.84 -5.02
CA ALA A 153 -1.25 4.78 -5.01
C ALA A 153 -1.01 4.21 -6.42
N VAL A 154 -0.60 5.08 -7.35
CA VAL A 154 -0.39 4.74 -8.77
C VAL A 154 1.06 4.83 -9.23
N GLY A 155 1.95 5.46 -8.46
CA GLY A 155 3.36 5.59 -8.80
C GLY A 155 3.61 6.52 -10.00
N LYS A 156 2.79 7.57 -10.16
CA LYS A 156 2.90 8.54 -11.25
C LYS A 156 2.97 9.95 -10.69
N ALA A 157 4.20 10.48 -10.65
CA ALA A 157 4.50 11.79 -10.09
C ALA A 157 3.55 12.90 -10.56
N GLY A 158 2.89 13.58 -9.61
CA GLY A 158 2.06 14.77 -9.87
C GLY A 158 0.84 14.54 -10.77
N LEU A 159 0.33 13.30 -10.86
CA LEU A 159 -0.89 12.98 -11.59
C LEU A 159 -2.11 13.72 -11.02
N VAL A 160 -2.30 13.68 -9.70
CA VAL A 160 -3.43 14.31 -9.03
C VAL A 160 -3.13 15.79 -8.84
N ARG A 161 -3.95 16.65 -9.46
CA ARG A 161 -3.82 18.11 -9.42
C ARG A 161 -4.72 18.72 -8.34
N GLY A 162 -4.43 19.95 -7.93
CA GLY A 162 -5.19 20.62 -6.88
C GLY A 162 -6.68 20.74 -7.19
N ASP A 163 -7.03 20.92 -8.46
CA ASP A 163 -8.44 21.03 -8.90
C ASP A 163 -9.19 19.68 -8.86
N TRP A 164 -8.52 18.55 -8.61
CA TRP A 164 -9.17 17.25 -8.41
C TRP A 164 -9.63 17.05 -6.96
N ILE A 165 -9.16 17.90 -6.05
CA ILE A 165 -9.29 17.70 -4.60
C ILE A 165 -10.50 18.48 -4.10
N LYS A 166 -11.36 17.82 -3.32
CA LYS A 166 -12.45 18.48 -2.61
C LYS A 166 -11.86 19.40 -1.53
N PRO A 167 -12.33 20.65 -1.37
CA PRO A 167 -11.91 21.50 -0.27
C PRO A 167 -12.07 20.78 1.08
N GLN A 168 -11.07 20.92 1.96
CA GLN A 168 -11.01 20.26 3.28
C GLN A 168 -10.85 18.72 3.26
N ALA A 169 -10.61 18.10 2.10
CA ALA A 169 -10.35 16.65 2.04
C ALA A 169 -9.07 16.25 2.77
N ILE A 170 -9.04 15.00 3.25
CA ILE A 170 -7.82 14.33 3.70
C ILE A 170 -7.19 13.65 2.48
N VAL A 171 -5.95 14.02 2.15
CA VAL A 171 -5.21 13.48 1.01
C VAL A 171 -4.05 12.61 1.49
N ILE A 172 -4.07 11.34 1.12
CA ILE A 172 -2.99 10.39 1.36
C ILE A 172 -2.28 10.10 0.04
N ASP A 173 -1.02 10.52 -0.04
CA ASP A 173 -0.12 10.30 -1.16
C ASP A 173 0.84 9.15 -0.84
N VAL A 174 0.59 8.01 -1.46
CA VAL A 174 1.42 6.79 -1.32
C VAL A 174 2.55 6.77 -2.37
N GLY A 175 2.54 7.69 -3.34
CA GLY A 175 3.50 7.72 -4.43
C GLY A 175 4.94 7.90 -3.94
N THR A 176 5.86 7.17 -4.55
CA THR A 176 7.31 7.28 -4.29
C THR A 176 8.11 7.25 -5.59
N THR A 177 7.62 7.95 -6.61
CA THR A 177 8.23 7.97 -7.94
C THR A 177 9.57 8.72 -7.89
N ARG A 178 10.63 8.09 -8.41
CA ARG A 178 11.92 8.77 -8.61
C ARG A 178 11.86 9.63 -9.87
N VAL A 179 12.11 10.93 -9.72
CA VAL A 179 12.13 11.90 -10.82
C VAL A 179 13.55 12.44 -10.93
N GLU A 180 14.16 12.32 -12.11
CA GLU A 180 15.52 12.82 -12.36
C GLU A 180 15.60 14.33 -12.19
N LYS A 181 16.71 14.81 -11.62
CA LYS A 181 16.99 16.24 -11.47
C LYS A 181 17.98 16.73 -12.53
N PRO A 182 17.88 18.00 -12.97
CA PRO A 182 18.80 18.58 -13.95
C PRO A 182 20.28 18.58 -13.53
N ASP A 183 20.57 18.60 -12.23
CA ASP A 183 21.91 18.62 -11.64
C ASP A 183 22.51 17.23 -11.40
N GLY A 184 21.79 16.17 -11.80
CA GLY A 184 22.14 14.78 -11.51
C GLY A 184 21.47 14.26 -10.23
N GLY A 185 21.15 12.97 -10.22
CA GLY A 185 20.41 12.33 -9.12
C GLY A 185 18.89 12.40 -9.31
N TYR A 186 18.14 12.15 -8.24
CA TYR A 186 16.68 12.08 -8.28
C TYR A 186 16.00 12.73 -7.07
N ALA A 187 14.79 13.22 -7.28
CA ALA A 187 13.82 13.53 -6.23
C ALA A 187 12.85 12.35 -6.06
N VAL A 188 12.36 12.12 -4.85
CA VAL A 188 11.22 11.22 -4.61
C VAL A 188 9.97 12.09 -4.57
N CYS A 189 9.10 11.91 -5.55
CA CYS A 189 7.87 12.67 -5.71
C CYS A 189 6.66 11.75 -5.51
N GLY A 190 5.61 12.33 -4.92
CA GLY A 190 4.33 11.67 -4.74
C GLY A 190 3.47 11.72 -6.00
N ASP A 191 2.36 10.99 -5.97
CA ASP A 191 1.36 10.98 -7.05
C ASP A 191 0.58 12.31 -7.12
N VAL A 192 0.57 13.08 -6.03
CA VAL A 192 -0.17 14.32 -5.88
C VAL A 192 0.76 15.52 -6.08
N SER A 193 0.29 16.54 -6.79
CA SER A 193 0.95 17.85 -6.80
C SER A 193 0.81 18.49 -5.41
N PHE A 194 1.83 18.31 -4.57
CA PHE A 194 1.79 18.70 -3.16
C PHE A 194 1.49 20.20 -2.97
N ASP A 195 2.15 21.07 -3.72
CA ASP A 195 1.99 22.53 -3.58
C ASP A 195 0.57 22.99 -3.93
N GLU A 196 -0.04 22.41 -4.97
CA GLU A 196 -1.42 22.71 -5.34
C GLU A 196 -2.41 22.15 -4.32
N ALA A 197 -2.18 20.91 -3.87
CA ALA A 197 -3.04 20.26 -2.89
C ALA A 197 -3.01 20.95 -1.54
N LEU A 198 -1.87 21.51 -1.13
CA LEU A 198 -1.72 22.27 0.12
C LEU A 198 -2.65 23.50 0.18
N GLN A 199 -3.04 24.05 -0.97
CA GLN A 199 -3.96 25.19 -1.02
C GLN A 199 -5.43 24.80 -0.86
N VAL A 200 -5.78 23.51 -0.96
CA VAL A 200 -7.17 23.03 -1.07
C VAL A 200 -7.52 22.00 0.01
N ALA A 201 -6.63 21.04 0.24
CA ALA A 201 -6.82 19.94 1.18
C ALA A 201 -6.87 20.45 2.62
N GLY A 202 -7.67 19.78 3.46
CA GLY A 202 -7.66 20.02 4.91
C GLY A 202 -6.47 19.35 5.58
N ALA A 203 -5.99 18.24 5.01
CA ALA A 203 -4.74 17.57 5.39
C ALA A 203 -4.14 16.87 4.18
N ILE A 204 -2.80 16.84 4.10
CA ILE A 204 -2.07 16.10 3.05
C ILE A 204 -0.78 15.50 3.61
N THR A 205 -0.47 14.27 3.22
CA THR A 205 0.82 13.64 3.53
C THR A 205 1.92 14.16 2.60
N PRO A 206 3.09 14.59 3.12
CA PRO A 206 4.22 14.96 2.28
C PRO A 206 4.89 13.73 1.66
N VAL A 207 5.52 13.92 0.50
CA VAL A 207 6.45 12.92 -0.08
C VAL A 207 7.80 13.59 -0.31
N PRO A 208 8.90 13.07 0.27
CA PRO A 208 8.98 11.93 1.19
C PRO A 208 8.50 12.26 2.62
N ARG A 209 8.51 11.25 3.51
CA ARG A 209 8.23 11.31 4.96
C ARG A 209 6.75 11.33 5.38
N GLY A 210 5.82 11.09 4.46
CA GLY A 210 4.40 10.86 4.76
C GLY A 210 4.10 9.40 5.06
N VAL A 211 3.64 8.66 4.06
CA VAL A 211 3.27 7.24 4.21
C VAL A 211 4.50 6.34 4.43
N GLY A 212 5.63 6.62 3.77
CA GLY A 212 6.81 5.74 3.82
C GLY A 212 7.33 5.40 5.22
N PRO A 213 7.46 6.33 6.17
CA PRO A 213 7.87 6.00 7.54
C PRO A 213 6.87 5.14 8.35
N MET A 214 5.64 4.95 7.85
CA MET A 214 4.64 4.11 8.50
C MET A 214 4.77 2.63 8.14
N THR A 215 5.55 2.31 7.09
CA THR A 215 5.81 0.96 6.57
C THR A 215 7.15 0.46 7.08
#